data_AF-A0A5C3PYK6-F1
#
_entry.id   AF-A0A5C3PYK6-F1
#
_cell.length_a   1.000
_cell.length_b   1.000
_cell.length_c   1.000
_cell.angle_alpha   90.00
_cell.angle_beta   90.00
_cell.angle_gamma   90.00
#
_symmetry.space_group_name_H-M   'P 1'
#
loop_
_entity.id
_entity.type
_entity.pdbx_description
1 polymer ?
#
loop_
_entity_poly.entity_id
_entity_poly.type
_entity_poly.pdbx_seq_one_letter_code
_entity_poly.pdbx_strand_id
1 'polypeptide(L)'
;RVSNLPGVLDWLRATCIELWIDQEGFRAIRPKFCLVGYTPALPAPSSFAPGNELVDVLTHGVAHFRPARREMSAYHHGTLDSTPVLRRLTLAHSEDKDYIS
;
A
#
# COMPACT_ATOMS: atom_id res chain seq x y z
N ARG A 1 11.66 12.25 -5.57
CA ARG A 1 10.96 13.05 -4.53
C ARG A 1 9.47 12.98 -4.84
N VAL A 2 8.64 12.45 -3.94
CA VAL A 2 7.17 12.43 -4.13
C VAL A 2 6.68 13.86 -3.97
N SER A 3 6.18 14.45 -5.05
CA SER A 3 5.59 15.80 -5.09
C SER A 3 4.24 15.82 -4.36
N ASN A 4 3.86 16.98 -3.85
CA ASN A 4 2.55 17.25 -3.25
C ASN A 4 2.22 16.45 -1.98
N LEU A 5 3.18 15.71 -1.41
CA LEU A 5 3.01 15.06 -0.11
C LEU A 5 3.09 16.13 1.00
N PRO A 6 2.03 16.33 1.81
CA PRO A 6 2.06 17.21 2.96
C PRO A 6 3.15 16.78 3.95
N GLY A 7 3.86 17.73 4.57
CA GLY A 7 4.97 17.43 5.47
C GLY A 7 4.58 16.55 6.68
N VAL A 8 3.35 16.70 7.19
CA VAL A 8 2.81 15.84 8.25
C VAL A 8 2.68 14.36 7.83
N LEU A 9 2.65 14.09 6.52
CA LEU A 9 2.60 12.75 5.95
C LEU A 9 3.98 12.25 5.47
N ASP A 10 5.09 12.92 5.82
CA ASP A 10 6.43 12.49 5.40
C ASP A 10 6.81 11.09 5.87
N TRP A 11 6.16 10.58 6.94
CA TRP A 11 6.32 9.19 7.38
C TRP A 11 5.95 8.16 6.31
N LEU A 12 5.04 8.49 5.38
CA LEU A 12 4.68 7.62 4.26
C LEU A 12 5.86 7.33 3.34
N ARG A 13 6.90 8.18 3.32
CA ARG A 13 8.12 7.96 2.51
C ARG A 13 8.93 6.76 2.99
N ALA A 14 8.86 6.46 4.28
CA ALA A 14 9.52 5.31 4.89
C ALA A 14 8.63 4.05 4.88
N THR A 15 7.36 4.19 4.50
CA THR A 15 6.43 3.06 4.42
C THR A 15 6.73 2.19 3.21
N CYS A 16 6.94 0.91 3.46
CA CYS A 16 6.96 -0.15 2.46
C CYS A 16 5.81 -1.10 2.77
N ILE A 17 4.94 -1.33 1.79
CA ILE A 17 3.86 -2.31 1.90
C ILE A 17 4.39 -3.64 1.37
N GLU A 18 4.24 -4.70 2.15
CA GLU A 18 4.65 -6.04 1.74
C GLU A 18 3.43 -6.97 1.75
N LEU A 19 3.16 -7.57 0.58
CA LEU A 19 2.10 -8.56 0.43
C LEU A 19 2.70 -9.95 0.63
N TRP A 20 2.11 -10.77 1.49
CA TRP A 20 2.54 -12.14 1.70
C TRP A 20 1.59 -13.06 0.96
N ILE A 21 2.00 -13.48 -0.23
CA ILE A 21 1.20 -14.38 -1.07
C ILE A 21 1.83 -15.75 -1.02
N ASP A 22 1.06 -16.74 -0.62
CA ASP A 22 1.53 -18.10 -0.41
C ASP A 22 0.70 -19.11 -1.21
N GLN A 23 1.40 -20.14 -1.69
CA GLN A 23 0.83 -21.35 -2.26
C GLN A 23 1.50 -22.52 -1.54
N GLU A 24 0.73 -23.19 -0.68
CA GLU A 24 1.12 -24.41 0.04
C GLU A 24 2.28 -24.29 1.05
N GLY A 25 2.68 -23.08 1.44
CA GLY A 25 3.65 -22.84 2.51
C GLY A 25 5.13 -22.92 2.09
N PHE A 26 5.44 -23.27 0.83
CA PHE A 26 6.82 -23.36 0.34
C PHE A 26 7.13 -22.48 -0.89
N ARG A 27 6.15 -21.77 -1.43
CA ARG A 27 6.32 -20.79 -2.53
C ARG A 27 5.75 -19.42 -2.18
N ALA A 28 6.05 -18.95 -0.98
CA ALA A 28 5.67 -17.62 -0.57
C ALA A 28 6.47 -16.56 -1.33
N ILE A 29 5.78 -15.59 -1.93
CA ILE A 29 6.38 -14.39 -2.49
C ILE A 29 6.05 -13.18 -1.60
N ARG A 30 6.94 -12.20 -1.61
CA ARG A 30 6.82 -11.00 -0.79
C ARG A 30 7.05 -9.73 -1.62
N PRO A 31 6.20 -9.44 -2.63
CA PRO A 31 6.36 -8.22 -3.42
C PRO A 31 6.24 -7.00 -2.52
N LYS A 32 7.17 -6.08 -2.71
CA LYS A 32 7.30 -4.83 -1.95
C LYS A 32 6.77 -3.67 -2.77
N PHE A 33 6.01 -2.79 -2.14
CA PHE A 33 5.48 -1.59 -2.77
C PHE A 33 5.95 -0.36 -2.01
N CYS A 34 6.49 0.61 -2.74
CA CYS A 34 7.02 1.86 -2.19
C CYS A 34 6.19 3.04 -2.69
N LEU A 35 6.16 4.10 -1.89
CA LEU A 35 5.47 5.34 -2.23
C LEU A 35 6.11 5.98 -3.47
N VAL A 36 5.29 6.23 -4.50
CA VAL A 36 5.71 6.90 -5.74
C VAL A 36 5.01 8.22 -5.98
N GLY A 37 3.86 8.45 -5.34
CA GLY A 37 2.97 9.56 -5.66
C GLY A 37 2.03 9.87 -4.51
N TYR A 38 1.50 11.09 -4.51
CA TYR A 38 0.39 11.50 -3.65
C TYR A 38 -0.53 12.42 -4.45
N THR A 39 -1.82 12.10 -4.47
CA THR A 39 -2.87 12.94 -5.07
C THR A 39 -3.64 13.59 -3.93
N PRO A 40 -3.53 14.92 -3.75
CA PRO A 40 -4.35 15.63 -2.78
C PRO A 40 -5.84 15.47 -3.10
N ALA A 41 -6.68 15.50 -2.06
CA ALA A 41 -8.12 15.60 -2.25
C ALA A 41 -8.46 16.89 -3.01
N LEU A 42 -9.40 16.81 -3.95
CA LEU A 42 -10.00 18.02 -4.50
C LEU A 42 -10.89 18.65 -3.42
N PRO A 43 -10.87 19.99 -3.26
CA PRO A 43 -11.82 20.66 -2.37
C PRO A 43 -13.24 20.29 -2.80
N ALA A 44 -14.03 19.73 -1.90
CA ALA A 44 -15.43 19.49 -2.21
C ALA A 44 -16.13 20.85 -2.42
N PRO A 45 -17.03 20.97 -3.41
CA PRO A 45 -17.73 22.23 -3.68
C PRO A 45 -18.65 22.68 -2.53
N SER A 46 -18.85 21.87 -1.49
CA SER A 46 -19.68 22.21 -0.32
C SER A 46 -18.88 22.62 0.93
N SER A 47 -17.55 22.44 0.97
CA SER A 47 -16.72 22.82 2.10
C SER A 47 -16.13 24.23 1.92
N PHE A 48 -16.99 25.24 1.79
CA PHE A 48 -16.60 26.65 1.83
C PHE A 48 -16.30 27.18 3.25
N ALA A 49 -16.19 26.29 4.25
CA ALA A 49 -15.75 26.69 5.59
C ALA A 49 -14.24 26.99 5.54
N PRO A 50 -13.81 28.26 5.67
CA PRO A 50 -12.39 28.60 5.66
C PRO A 50 -11.71 27.89 6.84
N GLY A 51 -10.70 27.06 6.55
CA GLY A 51 -9.89 26.37 7.58
C GLY A 51 -9.94 24.84 7.56
N ASN A 52 -10.85 24.21 6.80
CA ASN A 52 -10.94 22.73 6.73
C ASN A 52 -10.09 22.09 5.61
N GLU A 53 -9.39 22.89 4.80
CA GLU A 53 -8.65 22.42 3.63
C GLU A 53 -7.55 21.40 4.00
N LEU A 54 -6.83 21.63 5.10
CA LEU A 54 -5.81 20.68 5.57
C LEU A 54 -6.45 19.36 6.04
N VAL A 55 -7.60 19.42 6.72
CA VAL A 55 -8.31 18.23 7.20
C VAL A 55 -8.81 17.40 6.01
N ASP A 56 -9.36 18.06 4.99
CA ASP A 56 -9.84 17.41 3.78
C ASP A 56 -8.68 16.76 3.00
N VAL A 57 -7.56 17.45 2.84
CA VAL A 57 -6.35 16.91 2.19
C VAL A 57 -5.83 15.68 2.93
N LEU A 58 -5.76 15.73 4.26
CA LEU A 58 -5.24 14.61 5.06
C LEU A 58 -6.19 13.42 5.12
N THR A 59 -7.51 13.65 5.07
CA THR A 59 -8.52 12.59 5.19
C THR A 59 -8.79 11.90 3.85
N HIS A 60 -8.81 12.66 2.76
CA HIS A 60 -9.27 12.16 1.45
C HIS A 60 -8.16 12.11 0.39
N GLY A 61 -6.93 12.51 0.73
CA GLY A 61 -5.79 12.37 -0.17
C GLY A 61 -5.41 10.91 -0.42
N VAL A 62 -4.92 10.62 -1.63
CA VAL A 62 -4.59 9.26 -2.06
C VAL A 62 -3.08 9.09 -2.18
N ALA A 63 -2.50 8.17 -1.40
CA ALA A 63 -1.11 7.77 -1.51
C ALA A 63 -0.95 6.65 -2.55
N HIS A 64 -0.05 6.84 -3.52
CA HIS A 64 0.19 5.88 -4.59
C HIS A 64 1.43 5.04 -4.29
N PHE A 65 1.23 3.74 -4.16
CA PHE A 65 2.30 2.77 -3.99
C PHE A 65 2.45 1.94 -5.26
N ARG A 66 3.70 1.67 -5.68
CA ARG A 66 4.00 0.80 -6.83
C ARG A 66 5.03 -0.26 -6.45
N PRO A 67 5.05 -1.40 -7.15
CA PRO A 67 6.07 -2.42 -6.93
C PRO A 67 7.48 -1.81 -7.02
N ALA A 68 8.30 -2.06 -6.00
CA ALA A 68 9.70 -1.62 -5.96
C ALA A 68 10.51 -2.24 -7.11
N ARG A 69 10.11 -3.43 -7.54
CA ARG A 69 10.63 -4.13 -8.71
C ARG A 69 9.48 -4.75 -9.47
N ARG A 70 9.59 -4.76 -10.80
CA ARG A 70 8.67 -5.56 -11.63
C ARG A 70 9.05 -7.02 -11.46
N GLU A 71 8.18 -7.78 -10.83
CA GLU A 71 8.39 -9.19 -10.55
C GLU A 71 7.26 -10.01 -11.18
N MET A 72 7.61 -11.19 -11.67
CA MET A 72 6.66 -12.19 -12.13
C MET A 72 6.92 -13.46 -11.33
N SER A 73 5.85 -14.06 -10.84
CA SER A 73 5.95 -15.25 -10.01
C SER A 73 5.14 -16.37 -10.65
N ALA A 74 5.77 -17.53 -10.79
CA ALA A 74 5.14 -18.72 -11.32
C ALA A 74 4.61 -19.56 -10.16
N TYR A 75 3.30 -19.76 -10.16
CA TYR A 75 2.60 -20.64 -9.24
C TYR A 75 2.38 -21.99 -9.92
N HIS A 76 2.37 -23.05 -9.12
CA HIS A 76 2.06 -24.37 -9.66
C HIS A 76 0.57 -24.47 -9.96
N HIS A 77 0.24 -25.30 -10.93
CA HIS A 77 -1.14 -25.53 -11.36
C HIS A 77 -1.35 -27.03 -11.57
N GLY A 78 -1.26 -27.79 -10.48
CA GLY A 78 -1.69 -29.17 -10.37
C GLY A 78 -3.14 -29.29 -9.89
N THR A 79 -3.79 -30.42 -10.17
CA THR A 79 -5.20 -30.67 -9.80
C THR A 79 -5.45 -30.69 -8.29
N LEU A 80 -4.41 -30.94 -7.49
CA LEU A 80 -4.45 -30.94 -6.03
C LEU A 80 -3.82 -29.69 -5.42
N ASP A 81 -3.30 -28.79 -6.26
CA ASP A 81 -2.58 -27.61 -5.78
C ASP A 81 -3.58 -26.54 -5.34
N SER A 82 -3.27 -25.86 -4.25
CA SER A 82 -4.11 -24.75 -3.77
C SER A 82 -3.91 -23.50 -4.63
N THR A 83 -4.92 -22.63 -4.71
CA THR A 83 -4.74 -21.32 -5.36
C THR A 83 -3.81 -20.44 -4.52
N PRO A 84 -3.04 -19.52 -5.13
CA PRO A 84 -2.26 -18.53 -4.37
C PRO A 84 -3.18 -17.66 -3.53
N VAL A 85 -2.90 -17.56 -2.22
CA VAL A 85 -3.70 -16.77 -1.28
C VAL A 85 -2.86 -15.65 -0.70
N LEU A 86 -3.42 -14.44 -0.69
CA LEU A 86 -2.87 -13.33 0.10
C LEU A 86 -3.13 -13.62 1.58
N ARG A 87 -2.08 -13.93 2.33
CA ARG A 87 -2.15 -14.33 3.74
C ARG A 87 -1.94 -13.19 4.71
N ARG A 88 -1.00 -12.29 4.40
CA ARG A 88 -0.67 -11.15 5.28
C ARG A 88 -0.42 -9.88 4.48
N LEU A 89 -0.71 -8.77 5.13
CA LEU A 89 -0.34 -7.43 4.71
C LEU A 89 0.46 -6.80 5.84
N THR A 90 1.72 -6.47 5.58
CA THR A 90 2.63 -5.89 6.59
C THR A 90 3.15 -4.53 6.13
N LEU A 91 3.49 -3.68 7.10
CA LEU A 91 4.03 -2.34 6.85
C LEU A 91 5.44 -2.21 7.42
N ALA A 92 6.28 -1.49 6.68
CA ALA A 92 7.60 -1.07 7.13
C ALA A 92 8.50 -2.21 7.63
N HIS A 93 8.37 -3.41 7.05
CA HIS A 93 9.13 -4.62 7.42
C HIS A 93 8.84 -5.14 8.83
N SER A 94 7.81 -4.62 9.51
CA SER A 94 7.35 -5.15 10.79
C SER A 94 6.37 -6.28 10.54
N GLU A 95 6.69 -7.47 11.04
CA GLU A 95 5.79 -8.63 11.06
C GLU A 95 4.85 -8.61 12.28
N ASP A 96 4.94 -7.59 13.14
CA ASP A 96 4.22 -7.52 14.42
C ASP A 96 2.72 -7.27 14.23
N LYS A 97 2.34 -6.72 13.07
CA LYS A 97 0.95 -6.41 12.74
C LYS A 97 0.61 -6.84 11.33
N ASP A 98 -0.39 -7.71 11.24
CA ASP A 98 -1.09 -8.04 10.00
C ASP A 98 -2.32 -7.13 9.85
N TYR A 99 -2.52 -6.59 8.65
CA TYR A 99 -3.58 -5.63 8.34
C TYR A 99 -4.77 -6.25 7.59
N ILE A 100 -4.75 -7.55 7.32
CA ILE A 100 -5.86 -8.27 6.64
C ILE A 100 -6.38 -9.49 7.41
N SER A 101 -5.80 -9.80 8.57
CA SER A 101 -6.26 -10.86 9.48
C SER A 101 -6.93 -10.28 10.72
#